data_AF-A0A940UKJ5-F1
#
_entry.id   AF-A0A940UKJ5-F1
#
_cell.length_a   1.000
_cell.length_b   1.000
_cell.length_c   1.000
_cell.angle_alpha   90.00
_cell.angle_beta   90.00
_cell.angle_gamma   90.00
#
_symmetry.space_group_name_H-M   'P 1'
#
loop_
_entity.id
_entity.type
_entity.pdbx_description
1 polymer ?
#
loop_
_entity_poly.entity_id
_entity_poly.type
_entity_poly.pdbx_seq_one_letter_code
_entity_poly.pdbx_strand_id
1 'polypeptide(L)' 'MIGQLAGRIVIVDDSLISVYTSEDGQYSGSEYLLQVSETVYANRGFAFKDNEKISSWAVSLTRV' A
#
# COMPACT_ATOMS: atom_id res chain seq x y z
N MET A 1 -10.57 0.66 16.01
CA MET A 1 -10.27 1.82 15.14
C MET A 1 -8.81 1.66 14.74
N ILE A 2 -8.41 1.89 13.48
CA ILE A 2 -7.03 1.61 13.03
C ILE A 2 -5.99 2.65 13.49
N GLY A 3 -6.43 3.78 14.03
CA GLY A 3 -5.54 4.82 14.57
C GLY A 3 -4.77 5.59 13.50
N GLN A 4 -3.77 6.37 13.92
CA GLN A 4 -2.84 7.04 13.01
C GLN A 4 -1.84 6.01 12.45
N LEU A 5 -1.60 6.08 11.15
CA LEU A 5 -0.62 5.24 10.46
C LEU A 5 0.64 6.06 10.19
N ALA A 6 1.78 5.59 10.70
CA ALA A 6 3.09 6.13 10.41
C ALA A 6 3.81 5.20 9.43
N GLY A 7 4.61 5.76 8.54
CA GLY A 7 5.18 4.98 7.45
C GLY A 7 6.19 5.72 6.61
N ARG A 8 6.60 5.08 5.52
CA ARG A 8 7.49 5.66 4.52
C ARG A 8 6.91 5.44 3.15
N ILE A 9 7.15 6.40 2.27
CA ILE A 9 6.87 6.30 0.85
C ILE A 9 8.21 6.40 0.13
N VAL A 10 8.46 5.47 -0.77
CA VAL A 10 9.67 5.39 -1.59
C VAL A 10 9.24 5.33 -3.05
N ILE A 11 9.93 6.10 -3.89
CA ILE A 11 9.77 6.04 -5.34
C ILE A 11 10.97 5.28 -5.89
N VAL A 12 10.71 4.27 -6.72
CA VAL A 12 11.71 3.46 -7.40
C VAL A 12 11.33 3.42 -8.88
N ASP A 13 11.98 4.27 -9.67
CA ASP A 13 11.73 4.42 -11.10
C ASP A 13 10.23 4.67 -11.41
N ASP A 14 9.57 3.72 -12.05
CA ASP A 14 8.16 3.75 -12.44
C ASP A 14 7.19 3.30 -11.32
N SER A 15 7.71 3.09 -10.11
CA SER A 15 6.95 2.55 -8.99
C SER A 15 7.00 3.39 -7.72
N LEU A 16 5.90 3.35 -6.97
CA LEU A 16 5.76 3.88 -5.62
C LEU A 16 5.51 2.72 -4.67
N ILE A 17 6.29 2.65 -3.60
CA ILE A 17 6.14 1.68 -2.51
C ILE A 17 5.86 2.47 -1.24
N SER A 18 4.75 2.16 -0.57
CA SER A 18 4.48 2.64 0.78
C SER A 18 4.48 1.48 1.76
N VAL A 19 4.98 1.72 2.95
CA VAL A 19 4.84 0.81 4.09
C VAL A 19 4.32 1.61 5.27
N TYR A 20 3.44 1.02 6.06
CA TYR A 20 2.84 1.69 7.21
C TYR A 20 2.69 0.75 8.40
N THR A 21 2.58 1.36 9.59
CA THR A 21 2.28 0.69 10.85
C THR A 21 1.46 1.63 11.74
N SER A 22 0.49 1.10 12.50
CA SER A 22 -0.24 1.86 13.51
C SER A 22 0.65 2.18 14.70
N GLU A 23 0.27 3.18 15.51
CA GLU A 23 1.03 3.60 16.68
C GLU A 23 1.30 2.46 17.69
N ASP A 24 0.32 1.57 17.88
CA ASP A 24 0.41 0.40 18.75
C ASP A 24 1.07 -0.83 18.09
N GLY A 25 1.46 -0.73 16.82
CA GLY A 25 2.04 -1.83 16.05
C GLY A 25 1.05 -2.93 15.65
N GLN A 26 -0.22 -2.85 16.04
CA GLN A 26 -1.22 -3.88 15.77
C GLN A 26 -1.51 -4.00 14.27
N TYR A 27 -1.57 -2.88 13.55
CA TYR A 27 -1.85 -2.85 12.13
C TYR A 27 -0.59 -2.50 11.35
N SER A 28 -0.35 -3.22 10.25
CA SER A 28 0.72 -2.90 9.32
C SER A 28 0.34 -3.28 7.90
N GLY A 29 1.09 -2.81 6.92
CA GLY A 29 0.82 -3.14 5.54
C GLY A 29 1.71 -2.39 4.57
N SER A 30 1.41 -2.58 3.29
CA SER A 30 2.12 -1.93 2.21
C SER A 30 1.23 -1.70 1.01
N GLU A 31 1.45 -0.59 0.31
CA GLU A 31 0.97 -0.38 -1.05
C GLU A 31 2.14 -0.39 -2.02
N TYR A 32 1.93 -1.07 -3.15
CA TYR A 32 2.76 -0.97 -4.34
C TYR A 32 1.92 -0.39 -5.46
N LEU A 33 2.44 0.63 -6.14
CA LEU A 33 1.80 1.26 -7.28
C LEU A 33 2.82 1.34 -8.42
N LEU A 34 2.58 0.60 -9.50
CA LEU A 34 3.40 0.61 -10.71
C LEU A 34 2.71 1.44 -11.79
N GLN A 35 3.41 2.41 -12.38
CA GLN A 35 2.95 3.11 -13.56
C GLN A 35 3.12 2.22 -14.79
N VAL A 36 2.01 1.70 -15.33
CA VAL A 36 2.03 0.83 -16.52
C VAL A 36 1.99 1.65 -17.80
N SER A 37 1.35 2.83 -17.76
CA SER A 37 1.34 3.82 -18.84
C SER A 37 1.10 5.22 -18.26
N GLU A 38 1.02 6.24 -19.11
CA GLU A 38 0.68 7.61 -18.70
C GLU A 38 -0.67 7.73 -17.96
N THR A 39 -1.58 6.77 -18.18
CA THR A 39 -2.95 6.80 -17.64
C THR A 39 -3.33 5.58 -16.81
N VAL A 40 -2.48 4.55 -16.73
CA VAL A 40 -2.79 3.29 -16.05
C VAL A 40 -1.75 2.98 -14.99
N TYR A 41 -2.22 2.65 -13.79
CA TYR A 41 -1.40 2.15 -12.70
C TYR A 41 -1.88 0.79 -12.21
N ALA A 42 -0.94 -0.11 -11.95
CA ALA A 42 -1.17 -1.38 -11.29
C ALA A 42 -0.93 -1.22 -9.78
N ASN A 43 -1.98 -1.30 -8.97
CA ASN A 43 -1.87 -1.28 -7.52
C ASN A 43 -1.93 -2.69 -6.93
N ARG A 44 -1.05 -2.99 -5.97
CA ARG A 44 -1.10 -4.21 -5.15
C ARG A 44 -0.87 -3.81 -3.70
N GLY A 45 -1.70 -4.32 -2.80
CA GLY A 45 -1.60 -3.97 -1.39
C GLY A 45 -2.00 -5.10 -0.48
N PHE A 46 -1.59 -5.00 0.76
CA PHE A 46 -1.98 -5.92 1.82
C PHE A 46 -2.01 -5.21 3.17
N ALA A 47 -2.77 -5.80 4.10
CA ALA A 47 -2.85 -5.37 5.47
C ALA A 47 -2.75 -6.57 6.41
N PHE A 48 -2.02 -6.38 7.50
CA PHE A 48 -1.90 -7.28 8.64
C PHE A 48 -2.58 -6.68 9.86
N LYS A 49 -3.08 -7.55 10.73
CA LYS A 49 -3.42 -7.25 12.12
C LYS A 49 -2.75 -8.30 13.00
N ASP A 50 -1.97 -7.88 13.99
CA ASP A 50 -1.25 -8.78 14.91
C ASP A 50 -0.41 -9.83 14.15
N ASN A 51 0.26 -9.41 13.07
CA ASN A 51 1.00 -10.25 12.10
C ASN A 51 0.16 -11.28 11.30
N GLU A 52 -1.15 -11.30 11.45
CA GLU A 52 -2.05 -12.11 10.63
C GLU A 52 -2.62 -11.32 9.45
N LYS A 53 -2.68 -11.93 8.26
CA LYS A 53 -3.18 -11.26 7.07
C LYS A 53 -4.68 -11.06 7.18
N ILE A 54 -5.14 -9.81 7.18
CA ILE A 54 -6.57 -9.48 7.21
C ILE A 54 -7.13 -9.16 5.82
N SER A 55 -6.28 -8.69 4.89
CA SER A 55 -6.70 -8.37 3.52
C SER A 55 -5.53 -8.30 2.55
N SER A 56 -5.80 -8.52 1.27
CA SER A 56 -4.89 -8.28 0.15
C SER A 56 -5.68 -7.99 -1.11
N TRP A 57 -5.16 -7.13 -1.98
CA TRP A 57 -5.85 -6.72 -3.20
C TRP A 57 -4.89 -6.52 -4.37
N ALA A 58 -5.49 -6.57 -5.56
CA ALA A 58 -4.86 -6.19 -6.82
C ALA A 58 -5.89 -5.41 -7.64
N VAL A 59 -5.54 -4.18 -8.02
CA VAL A 59 -6.44 -3.27 -8.74
C VAL A 59 -5.70 -2.63 -9.92
N SER A 60 -6.44 -2.27 -10.97
CA SER A 60 -5.96 -1.40 -12.04
C SER A 60 -6.64 -0.04 -11.88
N LEU A 61 -5.85 1.00 -11.70
CA LEU A 61 -6.31 2.38 -11.61
C LEU A 61 -6.14 3.05 -12.96
N THR A 62 -7.20 3.65 -13.48
CA THR A 62 -7.17 4.40 -14.74
C THR A 62 -7.51 5.85 -14.46
N ARG A 63 -6.66 6.77 -14.92
CA ARG A 63 -6.92 8.21 -14.88
C ARG A 63 -8.02 8.55 -15.90
N VAL A 64 -9.09 9.17 -15.43
CA VAL A 64 -10.20 9.71 -16.24
C VAL A 64 -10.07 11.21 -16.48
#